data_AF-A0A2H6AEJ0-F1
#
_entry.id   AF-A0A2H6AEJ0-F1
#
_cell.length_a   1.000
_cell.length_b   1.000
_cell.length_c   1.000
_cell.angle_alpha   90.00
_cell.angle_beta   90.00
_cell.angle_gamma   90.00
#
_symmetry.space_group_name_H-M   'P 1'
#
loop_
_entity.id
_entity.type
_entity.pdbx_description
1 polymer ?
#
loop_
_entity_poly.entity_id
_entity_poly.type
_entity_poly.pdbx_seq_one_letter_code
_entity_poly.pdbx_strand_id
1 'polypeptide(L)'
;MINELANTVTAFAWDAEKGTLSEIQTLSTLPPDFQGTSYTAEILVHPSGEWLFGSNRGHDSISVFRVDTKSGRLELKSHARQGIRWPRNFNIDPSGKYVLVASERGDNIVVFELNTKQGELVPVGIESEVPTPVCLKFVPVA
;
A
#
# COMPACT_ATOMS: atom_id res chain seq x y z
N MET A 1 -8.69 -5.19 5.34
CA MET A 1 -9.62 -4.33 4.56
C MET A 1 -9.09 -2.90 4.61
N ILE A 2 -9.15 -2.18 3.50
CA ILE A 2 -8.86 -0.74 3.47
C ILE A 2 -10.17 0.03 3.28
N ASN A 3 -10.39 1.07 4.07
CA ASN A 3 -11.66 1.79 4.17
C ASN A 3 -11.54 3.16 3.49
N GLU A 4 -11.99 3.26 2.23
CA GLU A 4 -11.77 4.40 1.34
C GLU A 4 -12.10 5.77 1.97
N LEU A 5 -13.30 5.89 2.55
CA LEU A 5 -13.82 7.16 3.06
C LEU A 5 -13.29 7.53 4.46
N ALA A 6 -12.73 6.56 5.19
CA ALA A 6 -12.25 6.75 6.56
C ALA A 6 -10.72 6.88 6.62
N ASN A 7 -10.01 6.62 5.53
CA ASN A 7 -8.55 6.47 5.48
C ASN A 7 -8.00 5.50 6.52
N THR A 8 -8.72 4.42 6.81
CA THR A 8 -8.29 3.40 7.78
C THR A 8 -8.01 2.06 7.13
N VAL A 9 -7.23 1.22 7.83
CA VAL A 9 -7.10 -0.21 7.55
C VAL A 9 -7.62 -0.98 8.75
N THR A 10 -8.51 -1.94 8.49
CA THR A 10 -9.03 -2.88 9.48
C THR A 10 -8.44 -4.26 9.24
N ALA A 11 -7.81 -4.81 10.27
CA ALA A 11 -7.34 -6.20 10.31
C ALA A 11 -8.42 -7.08 10.93
N PHE A 12 -8.65 -8.25 10.32
CA PHE A 12 -9.63 -9.23 10.78
C PHE A 12 -8.97 -10.59 10.95
N ALA A 13 -9.39 -11.34 11.97
CA ALA A 13 -9.16 -12.78 12.03
C ALA A 13 -10.24 -13.48 11.21
N TRP A 14 -9.83 -14.46 10.41
CA TRP A 14 -10.71 -15.26 9.57
C TRP A 14 -10.94 -16.64 10.20
N ASP A 15 -12.19 -16.96 10.50
CA ASP A 15 -12.63 -18.31 10.86
C ASP A 15 -13.13 -19.01 9.59
N ALA A 16 -12.32 -19.89 9.04
CA ALA A 16 -12.62 -20.59 7.79
C ALA A 16 -13.75 -21.63 7.93
N GLU A 17 -13.96 -22.18 9.11
CA GLU A 17 -15.02 -23.17 9.35
C GLU A 17 -16.38 -22.49 9.41
N LYS A 18 -16.46 -21.33 10.08
CA LYS A 18 -17.70 -20.56 10.21
C LYS A 18 -17.93 -19.57 9.07
N GLY A 19 -16.89 -19.27 8.29
CA GLY A 19 -16.95 -18.26 7.24
C GLY A 19 -17.12 -16.84 7.79
N THR A 20 -16.53 -16.55 8.96
CA THR A 20 -16.73 -15.27 9.66
C THR A 20 -15.44 -14.49 9.88
N LEU A 21 -15.54 -13.16 9.83
CA LEU A 21 -14.47 -12.24 10.20
C LEU A 21 -14.72 -11.66 11.59
N SER A 22 -13.69 -11.62 12.44
CA SER A 22 -13.69 -10.87 13.70
C SER A 22 -12.64 -9.77 13.66
N GLU A 23 -13.03 -8.54 14.00
CA GLU A 23 -12.10 -7.41 13.97
C GLU A 23 -11.01 -7.58 15.04
N ILE A 24 -9.75 -7.41 14.62
CA ILE A 24 -8.59 -7.38 15.50
C ILE A 24 -8.27 -5.93 15.87
N GLN A 25 -8.21 -5.05 14.87
CA GLN A 25 -7.90 -3.63 15.04
C GLN A 25 -8.25 -2.82 13.79
N THR A 26 -8.52 -1.53 14.01
CA THR A 26 -8.61 -0.51 12.96
C THR A 26 -7.60 0.59 13.24
N LEU A 27 -6.80 0.99 12.24
CA LEU A 27 -5.80 2.06 12.34
C LEU A 27 -5.96 3.08 11.20
N SER A 28 -5.62 4.34 11.47
CA SER A 28 -5.44 5.34 10.41
C SER A 28 -4.28 4.95 9.50
N THR A 29 -4.43 5.23 8.21
CA THR A 29 -3.35 5.14 7.21
C THR A 29 -2.60 6.46 7.05
N LEU A 30 -3.05 7.53 7.69
CA LEU A 30 -2.49 8.87 7.59
C LEU A 30 -1.66 9.23 8.83
N PRO A 31 -0.68 10.15 8.70
CA PRO A 31 -0.05 10.78 9.86
C PRO A 31 -1.10 11.44 10.77
N PRO A 32 -0.93 11.43 12.10
CA PRO A 32 -1.90 12.02 13.03
C PRO A 32 -2.16 13.52 12.83
N ASP A 33 -1.19 14.23 12.26
CA ASP A 33 -1.19 15.67 12.03
C ASP A 33 -1.67 16.07 10.62
N PHE A 34 -1.93 15.10 9.73
CA PHE A 34 -2.37 15.40 8.36
C PHE A 34 -3.71 16.16 8.37
N GLN A 35 -3.73 17.30 7.68
CA GLN A 35 -4.92 18.10 7.42
C GLN A 35 -5.21 18.07 5.93
N GLY A 36 -6.46 17.80 5.57
CA GLY A 36 -6.90 17.83 4.18
C GLY A 36 -7.74 16.62 3.80
N THR A 37 -8.13 16.59 2.53
CA THR A 37 -8.90 15.49 1.97
C THR A 37 -7.96 14.40 1.48
N SER A 38 -8.21 13.18 1.92
CA SER A 38 -7.54 11.99 1.40
C SER A 38 -8.54 10.86 1.25
N TYR A 39 -8.26 9.91 0.37
CA TYR A 39 -9.03 8.67 0.22
C TYR A 39 -8.09 7.51 -0.05
N THR A 40 -8.24 6.43 0.71
CA THR A 40 -7.46 5.22 0.42
C THR A 40 -7.94 4.56 -0.89
N ALA A 41 -7.15 3.65 -1.47
CA ALA A 41 -7.58 2.88 -2.64
C ALA A 41 -7.07 1.43 -2.61
N GLU A 42 -5.80 1.22 -2.97
CA GLU A 42 -5.22 -0.12 -3.11
C GLU A 42 -4.61 -0.60 -1.79
N ILE A 43 -4.64 -1.92 -1.56
CA ILE A 43 -4.04 -2.57 -0.40
C ILE A 43 -3.41 -3.89 -0.82
N LEU A 44 -2.13 -4.08 -0.49
CA LEU A 44 -1.41 -5.31 -0.82
C LEU A 44 -0.58 -5.78 0.38
N VAL A 45 -0.53 -7.09 0.53
CA VAL A 45 0.38 -7.76 1.48
C VAL A 45 1.58 -8.27 0.69
N HIS A 46 2.78 -8.01 1.19
CA HIS A 46 4.00 -8.56 0.62
C HIS A 46 3.97 -10.10 0.65
N PRO A 47 4.57 -10.82 -0.33
CA PRO A 47 4.60 -12.29 -0.33
C PRO A 47 5.16 -12.94 0.94
N SER A 48 6.02 -12.26 1.71
CA SER A 48 6.50 -12.76 3.00
C SER A 48 5.46 -12.73 4.12
N GLY A 49 4.36 -11.98 3.95
CA GLY A 49 3.33 -11.76 4.97
C GLY A 49 3.72 -10.77 6.08
N GLU A 50 4.96 -10.28 6.12
CA GLU A 50 5.47 -9.42 7.19
C GLU A 50 5.19 -7.92 6.97
N TRP A 51 4.80 -7.54 5.76
CA TRP A 51 4.58 -6.16 5.35
C TRP A 51 3.25 -6.00 4.63
N LEU A 52 2.55 -4.91 4.92
CA LEU A 52 1.30 -4.51 4.28
C LEU A 52 1.41 -3.06 3.83
N PHE A 53 0.91 -2.78 2.64
CA PHE A 53 0.97 -1.47 2.01
C PHE A 53 -0.45 -0.99 1.67
N GLY A 54 -0.71 0.31 1.83
CA GLY A 54 -1.99 0.92 1.44
C GLY A 54 -1.79 2.28 0.78
N SER A 55 -2.49 2.57 -0.31
CA SER A 55 -2.36 3.86 -0.98
C SER A 55 -3.30 4.92 -0.41
N ASN A 56 -2.90 6.18 -0.45
CA ASN A 56 -3.66 7.36 -0.05
C ASN A 56 -3.64 8.43 -1.15
N ARG A 57 -4.79 8.68 -1.77
CA ARG A 57 -5.01 9.74 -2.77
C ARG A 57 -5.33 11.05 -2.07
N GLY A 58 -4.48 12.07 -2.20
CA GLY A 58 -4.62 13.36 -1.50
C GLY A 58 -3.48 13.62 -0.51
N HIS A 59 -3.19 12.67 0.38
CA HIS A 59 -1.91 12.68 1.10
C HIS A 59 -0.72 12.30 0.18
N ASP A 60 -1.05 11.63 -0.93
CA ASP A 60 -0.14 11.21 -1.99
C ASP A 60 0.98 10.33 -1.46
N SER A 61 0.57 9.19 -0.90
CA SER A 61 1.50 8.25 -0.26
C SER A 61 1.11 6.79 -0.42
N ILE A 62 2.10 5.91 -0.27
CA ILE A 62 1.92 4.52 0.14
C ILE A 62 2.27 4.41 1.63
N SER A 63 1.27 4.11 2.47
CA SER A 63 1.45 3.83 3.88
C SER A 63 2.01 2.41 4.05
N VAL A 64 3.04 2.27 4.89
CA VAL A 64 3.72 0.99 5.13
C VAL A 64 3.46 0.51 6.54
N PHE A 65 2.96 -0.72 6.66
CA PHE A 65 2.64 -1.36 7.92
C PHE A 65 3.49 -2.61 8.10
N ARG A 66 4.03 -2.79 9.32
CA ARG A 66 4.54 -4.09 9.75
C ARG A 66 3.38 -4.96 10.21
N VAL A 67 3.41 -6.23 9.84
CA VAL A 67 2.45 -7.25 10.28
C VAL A 67 3.07 -8.11 11.36
N ASP A 68 2.43 -8.20 12.52
CA ASP A 68 2.70 -9.27 13.48
C ASP A 68 2.00 -10.53 12.98
N THR A 69 2.78 -11.47 12.42
CA THR A 69 2.26 -12.70 11.81
C THR A 69 1.64 -13.68 12.81
N LYS A 70 1.86 -13.49 14.12
CA LYS A 70 1.22 -14.32 15.16
C LYS A 70 -0.14 -13.79 15.56
N SER A 71 -0.28 -12.47 15.69
CA SER A 71 -1.51 -11.84 16.19
C SER A 71 -2.38 -11.22 15.10
N GLY A 72 -1.86 -11.04 13.87
CA GLY A 72 -2.53 -10.33 12.79
C GLY A 72 -2.58 -8.81 13.00
N ARG A 73 -1.93 -8.29 14.05
CA ARG A 73 -1.88 -6.85 14.34
C ARG A 73 -0.93 -6.14 13.38
N LEU A 74 -1.30 -4.91 13.05
CA LEU A 74 -0.55 -4.02 12.17
C LEU A 74 0.09 -2.89 12.99
N GLU A 75 1.27 -2.45 12.58
CA GLU A 75 1.94 -1.24 13.08
C GLU A 75 2.28 -0.34 11.90
N LEU A 76 1.74 0.88 11.85
CA LEU A 76 2.12 1.87 10.82
C LEU A 76 3.56 2.33 11.06
N LYS A 77 4.44 2.15 10.06
CA LYS A 77 5.87 2.48 10.17
C LYS A 77 6.23 3.78 9.46
N SER A 78 5.71 3.98 8.25
CA SER A 78 6.12 5.10 7.39
C SER A 78 5.13 5.36 6.26
N HIS A 79 5.42 6.42 5.49
CA HIS A 79 4.70 6.80 4.28
C HIS A 79 5.70 7.12 3.17
N ALA A 80 5.69 6.35 2.09
CA ALA A 80 6.47 6.65 0.90
C ALA A 80 5.71 7.63 0.00
N ARG A 81 6.35 8.71 -0.44
CA ARG A 81 5.67 9.85 -1.10
C ARG A 81 6.36 10.40 -2.34
N GLN A 82 7.64 10.13 -2.51
CA GLN A 82 8.44 10.76 -3.57
C GLN A 82 7.91 10.42 -4.97
N GLY A 83 7.65 11.44 -5.79
CA GLY A 83 7.16 11.26 -7.17
C GLY A 83 5.67 10.87 -7.28
N ILE A 84 5.00 10.54 -6.18
CA ILE A 84 3.62 10.05 -6.18
C ILE A 84 2.64 11.22 -6.19
N ARG A 85 1.61 11.14 -7.05
CA ARG A 85 0.43 12.01 -7.04
C ARG A 85 -0.84 11.20 -7.28
N TRP A 86 -1.75 11.22 -6.32
CA TRP A 86 -3.05 10.55 -6.40
C TRP A 86 -2.97 9.04 -6.72
N PRO A 87 -2.28 8.22 -5.90
CA PRO A 87 -2.00 6.81 -6.22
C PRO A 87 -3.25 5.94 -6.12
N ARG A 88 -3.93 5.71 -7.24
CA ARG A 88 -5.14 4.88 -7.28
C ARG A 88 -4.85 3.39 -7.19
N ASN A 89 -3.70 2.98 -7.72
CA ASN A 89 -3.25 1.59 -7.68
C ASN A 89 -1.72 1.55 -7.53
N PHE A 90 -1.24 0.46 -6.96
CA PHE A 90 0.14 0.05 -7.02
C PHE A 90 0.19 -1.47 -7.08
N ASN A 91 1.34 -2.03 -7.42
CA ASN A 91 1.54 -3.48 -7.40
C ASN A 91 2.96 -3.83 -6.93
N ILE A 92 3.09 -5.02 -6.35
CA ILE A 92 4.38 -5.59 -5.96
C ILE A 92 4.80 -6.52 -7.08
N ASP A 93 6.05 -6.40 -7.54
CA ASP A 93 6.56 -7.27 -8.59
C ASP A 93 6.61 -8.74 -8.12
N PRO A 94 6.60 -9.72 -9.05
CA PRO A 94 6.59 -11.14 -8.67
C PRO A 94 7.78 -11.58 -7.80
N SER A 95 8.91 -10.87 -7.84
CA SER A 95 10.05 -11.15 -6.96
C SER A 95 9.89 -10.61 -5.53
N GLY A 96 8.90 -9.74 -5.29
CA GLY A 96 8.67 -9.07 -4.01
C GLY A 96 9.63 -7.90 -3.72
N LYS A 97 10.52 -7.55 -4.65
CA LYS A 97 11.60 -6.58 -4.41
C LYS A 97 11.22 -5.16 -4.78
N TYR A 98 10.25 -4.99 -5.67
CA TYR A 98 9.89 -3.69 -6.21
C TYR A 98 8.39 -3.42 -6.03
N VAL A 99 8.08 -2.16 -5.75
CA VAL A 99 6.72 -1.65 -5.71
C VAL A 99 6.58 -0.59 -6.80
N LEU A 100 5.65 -0.83 -7.72
CA LEU A 100 5.33 0.10 -8.80
C LEU A 100 4.03 0.82 -8.44
N VAL A 101 4.06 2.14 -8.42
CA VAL A 101 2.92 2.98 -8.05
C VAL A 101 2.39 3.70 -9.28
N ALA A 102 1.12 3.46 -9.60
CA ALA A 102 0.41 4.20 -10.63
C ALA A 102 -0.09 5.53 -10.05
N SER A 103 0.59 6.61 -10.41
CA SER A 103 0.35 7.96 -9.94
C SER A 103 -0.59 8.67 -10.92
N GLU A 104 -1.91 8.50 -10.66
CA GLU A 104 -3.01 8.91 -11.56
C GLU A 104 -2.91 10.37 -11.99
N ARG A 105 -2.59 11.28 -11.06
CA ARG A 105 -2.48 12.73 -11.37
C ARG A 105 -1.04 13.19 -11.62
N GLY A 106 -0.08 12.28 -11.53
CA GLY A 106 1.30 12.54 -11.91
C GLY A 106 1.62 12.12 -13.34
N ASP A 107 0.70 11.43 -14.03
CA ASP A 107 0.90 10.88 -15.37
C ASP A 107 2.15 10.01 -15.48
N ASN A 108 2.49 9.31 -14.39
CA ASN A 108 3.68 8.48 -14.29
C ASN A 108 3.44 7.19 -13.49
N ILE A 109 4.31 6.20 -13.74
CA ILE A 109 4.54 5.07 -12.85
C ILE A 109 5.86 5.34 -12.12
N VAL A 110 5.82 5.32 -10.79
CA VAL A 110 6.99 5.50 -9.92
C VAL A 110 7.42 4.15 -9.37
N VAL A 111 8.72 3.87 -9.40
CA VAL A 111 9.27 2.60 -8.90
C VAL A 111 10.01 2.81 -7.58
N PHE A 112 9.74 1.92 -6.62
CA PHE A 112 10.45 1.82 -5.36
C PHE A 112 11.06 0.44 -5.21
N GLU A 113 12.25 0.35 -4.63
CA GLU A 113 12.82 -0.88 -4.09
C GLU A 113 12.33 -1.05 -2.64
N LEU A 114 11.90 -2.26 -2.29
CA LEU A 114 11.48 -2.61 -0.94
C LEU A 114 12.66 -3.15 -0.14
N ASN A 115 13.11 -2.37 0.85
CA ASN A 115 14.00 -2.86 1.89
C ASN A 115 13.20 -3.69 2.90
N THR A 116 13.10 -5.00 2.67
CA THR A 116 12.30 -5.93 3.48
C THR A 116 12.76 -6.04 4.94
N LYS A 117 14.00 -5.66 5.28
CA LYS A 117 14.48 -5.68 6.68
C LYS A 117 13.84 -4.57 7.51
N GLN A 118 13.56 -3.43 6.88
CA GLN A 118 13.05 -2.23 7.56
C GLN A 118 11.63 -1.86 7.14
N GLY A 119 11.11 -2.46 6.07
CA GLY A 119 9.83 -2.10 5.47
C GLY A 119 9.87 -0.72 4.84
N GLU A 120 11.01 -0.33 4.28
CA GLU A 120 11.17 0.98 3.66
C GLU A 120 11.04 0.84 2.14
N LEU A 121 10.30 1.77 1.53
CA LEU A 121 10.21 1.90 0.08
C LEU A 121 11.17 3.00 -0.35
N VAL A 122 12.27 2.60 -0.99
CA VAL A 122 13.34 3.50 -1.44
C VAL A 122 13.12 3.82 -2.92
N PRO A 123 12.98 5.09 -3.31
CA PRO A 123 12.85 5.47 -4.71
C PRO A 123 14.10 5.06 -5.49
N VAL A 124 13.92 4.40 -6.63
CA VAL A 124 15.06 3.98 -7.49
C VAL A 124 15.40 5.03 -8.56
N GLY A 125 14.66 6.14 -8.60
CA GLY A 125 14.82 7.19 -9.63
C GLY A 125 14.30 6.81 -11.02
N ILE A 126 13.55 5.71 -11.11
CA ILE A 126 12.88 5.28 -12.34
C ILE A 126 11.44 5.77 -12.29
N GLU A 127 11.09 6.60 -13.27
CA GLU A 127 9.73 7.02 -13.57
C GLU A 127 9.45 6.75 -15.04
N SER A 128 8.28 6.21 -15.36
CA SER A 128 7.81 6.03 -16.73
C SER A 128 6.57 6.87 -16.95
N GLU A 129 6.59 7.74 -17.96
CA GLU A 129 5.40 8.48 -18.37
C GLU A 129 4.33 7.50 -18.86
N VAL A 130 3.18 7.55 -18.20
CA VAL A 130 1.99 6.79 -18.56
C VAL A 130 0.81 7.69 -18.20
N PRO A 131 0.01 8.17 -19.17
CA PRO A 131 -1.09 9.09 -18.87
C PRO A 131 -2.13 8.44 -17.95
N THR A 132 -2.46 9.11 -16.84
CA THR A 132 -3.55 8.73 -15.91
C THR A 132 -3.61 7.24 -15.53
N PRO A 133 -2.52 6.63 -15.02
CA PRO A 133 -2.49 5.20 -14.77
C PRO A 133 -3.30 4.90 -13.52
N VAL A 134 -4.20 3.91 -13.60
CA VAL A 134 -5.09 3.54 -12.49
C VAL A 134 -5.09 2.05 -12.16
N CYS A 135 -4.36 1.23 -12.93
CA CYS A 135 -4.26 -0.21 -12.68
C CYS A 135 -2.97 -0.78 -13.28
N LEU A 136 -2.22 -1.52 -12.46
CA LEU A 136 -1.01 -2.23 -12.84
C LEU A 136 -1.21 -3.73 -12.61
N LYS A 137 -0.91 -4.53 -13.63
CA LYS A 137 -0.93 -5.99 -13.56
C LYS A 137 0.35 -6.54 -14.18
N PHE A 138 1.04 -7.38 -13.42
CA PHE A 138 2.10 -8.20 -13.96
C PHE A 138 1.50 -9.37 -14.74
N VAL A 139 2.07 -9.65 -15.90
CA VAL A 139 1.73 -10.80 -16.72
C VAL A 139 2.87 -11.82 -16.65
N PRO A 140 2.58 -13.13 -16.75
CA PRO A 140 3.62 -14.14 -16.88
C PRO A 140 4.53 -13.83 -18.09
N VAL A 141 5.82 -14.08 -17.95
CA VAL A 141 6.74 -14.08 -19.10
C VAL A 141 6.55 -15.41 -19.82
N ALA A 142 6.29 -15.35 -21.13
CA ALA A 142 6.13 -16.52 -21.99
C ALA A 142 7.46 -17.25 -22.22
#